data_AF-A0A4R0K5X9-F1
#
_entry.id   AF-A0A4R0K5X9-F1
#
_cell.length_a   1.000
_cell.length_b   1.000
_cell.length_c   1.000
_cell.angle_alpha   90.00
_cell.angle_beta   90.00
_cell.angle_gamma   90.00
#
_symmetry.space_group_name_H-M   'P 1'
#
loop_
_entity.id
_entity.type
_entity.pdbx_description
1 polymer ?
#
loop_
_entity_poly.entity_id
_entity_poly.type
_entity_poly.pdbx_seq_one_letter_code
_entity_poly.pdbx_strand_id
1 'polypeptide(L)'
;MAGDIRLIVQGDDFGMCHAVNVGTIQAFREGILTQASTMAACPWFTEAAALARESGIPLGVHQTLTCEWNFLRWRPLTNGASLVGDDGTFLRTVDAAQASITHDDSVRELSAQVAKFAAEGLSIDYLDVHMGQSAEESAYDEVSNAAGKPFIYGPVESQRFASIVTLSDREADGKKAWMLDHIAGLTPGVHLLVTHCAAAHPELAAMTSPGTYTYRWAEEYRLSDQEIVTDPEIRKAIEERGIELVSMRNAFTD
;
A
#
# COMPACT_ATOMS: atom_id res chain seq x y z
N MET A 1 -18.83 -15.37 -19.28
CA MET A 1 -19.69 -14.99 -18.15
C MET A 1 -18.94 -13.89 -17.43
N ALA A 2 -19.45 -12.66 -17.48
CA ALA A 2 -18.80 -11.46 -16.94
C ALA A 2 -19.14 -11.27 -15.45
N GLY A 3 -19.13 -12.36 -14.68
CA GLY A 3 -19.47 -12.37 -13.25
C GLY A 3 -18.45 -13.12 -12.39
N ASP A 4 -17.31 -13.52 -12.98
CA ASP A 4 -16.30 -14.34 -12.29
C ASP A 4 -14.94 -13.62 -12.13
N ILE A 5 -14.76 -12.41 -12.68
CA ILE A 5 -13.52 -11.64 -12.56
C ILE A 5 -13.73 -10.49 -11.58
N ARG A 6 -13.00 -10.55 -10.47
CA ARG A 6 -12.98 -9.53 -9.41
C ARG A 6 -11.62 -8.88 -9.35
N LEU A 7 -11.56 -7.56 -9.35
CA LEU A 7 -10.32 -6.80 -9.30
C LEU A 7 -10.32 -5.88 -8.08
N ILE A 8 -9.29 -6.05 -7.24
CA ILE A 8 -8.92 -5.13 -6.19
C ILE A 8 -7.84 -4.21 -6.74
N VAL A 9 -8.05 -2.90 -6.63
CA VAL A 9 -7.05 -1.89 -6.97
C VAL A 9 -6.66 -1.18 -5.70
N GLN A 10 -5.43 -1.44 -5.25
CA GLN A 10 -4.91 -0.96 -3.98
C GLN A 10 -3.96 0.22 -4.20
N GLY A 11 -4.15 1.30 -3.43
CA GLY A 11 -3.14 2.34 -3.28
C GLY A 11 -2.30 2.14 -2.02
N ASP A 12 -1.01 1.91 -2.18
CA ASP A 12 -0.06 1.79 -1.08
C ASP A 12 0.41 3.16 -0.58
N ASP A 13 1.02 3.14 0.61
CA ASP A 13 1.63 4.29 1.30
C ASP A 13 0.68 5.38 1.79
N PHE A 14 -0.62 5.11 1.92
CA PHE A 14 -1.55 6.09 2.46
C PHE A 14 -1.13 6.50 3.89
N GLY A 15 -1.00 7.80 4.16
CA GLY A 15 -0.44 8.33 5.39
C GLY A 15 1.07 8.64 5.35
N MET A 16 1.79 8.29 4.28
CA MET A 16 3.22 8.62 4.14
C MET A 16 3.45 10.14 4.07
N CYS A 17 2.83 10.79 3.08
CA CYS A 17 2.91 12.22 2.86
C CYS A 17 1.58 12.79 2.33
N HIS A 18 1.43 14.11 2.34
CA HIS A 18 0.21 14.80 1.93
C HIS A 18 -0.16 14.53 0.46
N ALA A 19 0.83 14.54 -0.42
CA ALA A 19 0.69 14.29 -1.85
C ALA A 19 0.14 12.89 -2.11
N VAL A 20 0.62 11.88 -1.38
CA VAL A 20 0.07 10.53 -1.44
C VAL A 20 -1.34 10.50 -0.89
N ASN A 21 -1.61 11.15 0.25
CA ASN A 21 -2.96 11.21 0.80
C ASN A 21 -3.99 11.78 -0.19
N VAL A 22 -3.65 12.90 -0.83
CA VAL A 22 -4.50 13.56 -1.82
C VAL A 22 -4.67 12.67 -3.06
N GLY A 23 -3.58 12.10 -3.58
CA GLY A 23 -3.60 11.23 -4.75
C GLY A 23 -4.47 9.99 -4.54
N THR A 24 -4.28 9.28 -3.41
CA THR A 24 -5.09 8.11 -3.03
C THR A 24 -6.58 8.44 -2.97
N ILE A 25 -6.96 9.54 -2.33
CA ILE A 25 -8.38 9.92 -2.23
C ILE A 25 -8.95 10.35 -3.58
N GLN A 26 -8.18 11.06 -4.40
CA GLN A 26 -8.59 11.39 -5.76
C GLN A 26 -8.80 10.12 -6.59
N ALA A 27 -7.85 9.20 -6.56
CA ALA A 27 -7.93 7.93 -7.28
C ALA A 27 -9.09 7.05 -6.79
N PHE A 28 -9.45 7.12 -5.52
CA PHE A 28 -10.62 6.41 -4.97
C PHE A 28 -11.96 7.06 -5.39
N ARG A 29 -12.05 8.39 -5.38
CA ARG A 29 -13.30 9.11 -5.69
C ARG A 29 -13.57 9.21 -7.19
N GLU A 30 -12.52 9.41 -7.98
CA GLU A 30 -12.61 9.72 -9.41
C GLU A 30 -12.09 8.57 -10.29
N GLY A 31 -11.21 7.75 -9.74
CA GLY A 31 -10.53 6.65 -10.42
C GLY A 31 -11.00 5.25 -10.00
N ILE A 32 -10.18 4.26 -10.32
CA ILE A 32 -10.52 2.84 -10.16
C ILE A 32 -10.04 2.24 -8.83
N LEU A 33 -9.43 3.03 -7.94
CA LEU A 33 -8.97 2.54 -6.64
C LEU A 33 -10.14 2.00 -5.83
N THR A 34 -9.97 0.85 -5.18
CA THR A 34 -11.02 0.20 -4.38
C THR A 34 -10.69 0.15 -2.90
N GLN A 35 -9.41 0.29 -2.54
CA GLN A 35 -8.93 0.33 -1.15
C GLN A 35 -7.57 1.03 -1.05
N ALA A 36 -7.13 1.33 0.16
CA ALA A 36 -5.78 1.83 0.43
C ALA A 36 -5.11 1.07 1.57
N SER A 37 -3.79 0.88 1.45
CA SER A 37 -2.98 0.39 2.57
C SER A 37 -2.28 1.54 3.28
N THR A 38 -2.42 1.57 4.61
CA THR A 38 -2.15 2.78 5.41
C THR A 38 -0.99 2.63 6.38
N MET A 39 -0.01 3.53 6.31
CA MET A 39 1.18 3.55 7.14
C MET A 39 0.96 4.35 8.43
N ALA A 40 0.60 3.68 9.53
CA ALA A 40 0.31 4.34 10.80
C ALA A 40 1.54 5.01 11.45
N ALA A 41 2.75 4.56 11.14
CA ALA A 41 4.00 5.13 11.66
C ALA A 41 4.38 6.47 11.00
N CYS A 42 3.79 6.81 9.86
CA CYS A 42 4.20 7.96 9.06
C CYS A 42 3.63 9.30 9.57
N PRO A 43 4.26 10.44 9.23
CA PRO A 43 3.92 11.76 9.78
C PRO A 43 2.52 12.24 9.39
N TRP A 44 2.03 11.82 8.21
CA TRP A 44 0.76 12.27 7.63
C TRP A 44 -0.39 11.28 7.88
N PHE A 45 -0.20 10.30 8.76
CA PHE A 45 -1.23 9.31 9.09
C PHE A 45 -2.52 9.94 9.66
N THR A 46 -2.45 11.00 10.47
CA THR A 46 -3.65 11.60 11.07
C THR A 46 -4.52 12.31 10.04
N GLU A 47 -3.93 12.90 9.01
CA GLU A 47 -4.66 13.43 7.85
C GLU A 47 -5.29 12.27 7.06
N ALA A 48 -4.53 11.22 6.76
CA ALA A 48 -5.03 10.03 6.08
C ALA A 48 -6.24 9.43 6.80
N ALA A 49 -6.18 9.34 8.14
CA ALA A 49 -7.30 8.88 8.96
C ALA A 49 -8.53 9.78 8.85
N ALA A 50 -8.36 11.09 8.87
CA ALA A 50 -9.47 12.04 8.68
C ALA A 50 -10.12 11.88 7.30
N LEU A 51 -9.30 11.82 6.25
CA LEU A 51 -9.75 11.63 4.87
C LEU A 51 -10.47 10.29 4.68
N ALA A 52 -9.98 9.22 5.31
CA ALA A 52 -10.63 7.91 5.23
C ALA A 52 -12.00 7.88 5.90
N ARG A 53 -12.16 8.52 7.05
CA ARG A 53 -13.47 8.65 7.71
C ARG A 53 -14.46 9.42 6.84
N GLU A 54 -13.98 10.44 6.12
CA GLU A 54 -14.82 11.23 5.22
C GLU A 54 -15.20 10.46 3.94
N SER A 55 -14.24 9.75 3.34
CA SER A 55 -14.45 9.06 2.06
C SER A 55 -15.10 7.68 2.21
N GLY A 56 -14.95 7.03 3.36
CA GLY A 56 -15.39 5.64 3.57
C GLY A 56 -14.55 4.61 2.83
N ILE A 57 -13.35 4.97 2.36
CA ILE A 57 -12.43 4.06 1.67
C ILE A 57 -12.13 2.81 2.54
N PRO A 58 -12.21 1.59 2.00
CA PRO A 58 -11.73 0.38 2.68
C PRO A 58 -10.22 0.44 2.93
N LEU A 59 -9.77 -0.03 4.10
CA LEU A 59 -8.39 0.19 4.53
C LEU A 59 -7.70 -1.07 5.05
N GLY A 60 -6.42 -1.20 4.69
CA GLY A 60 -5.47 -2.07 5.35
C GLY A 60 -4.46 -1.31 6.21
N VAL A 61 -3.78 -2.04 7.10
CA VAL A 61 -2.61 -1.53 7.82
C VAL A 61 -1.35 -1.94 7.06
N HIS A 62 -0.65 -0.94 6.50
CA HIS A 62 0.63 -1.11 5.82
C HIS A 62 1.75 -1.20 6.86
N GLN A 63 2.03 -2.41 7.30
CA GLN A 63 2.98 -2.68 8.37
C GLN A 63 4.37 -2.18 7.97
N THR A 64 4.89 -1.20 8.72
CA THR A 64 6.06 -0.42 8.32
C THR A 64 7.20 -0.65 9.31
N LEU A 65 8.30 -1.25 8.87
CA LEU A 65 9.52 -1.44 9.68
C LEU A 65 10.78 -0.85 9.02
N THR A 66 10.59 -0.14 7.91
CA THR A 66 11.65 0.49 7.10
C THR A 66 11.27 1.92 6.76
N CYS A 67 12.26 2.69 6.34
CA CYS A 67 12.08 3.98 5.72
C CYS A 67 13.21 4.17 4.71
N GLU A 68 12.93 4.28 3.43
CA GLU A 68 13.91 4.32 2.34
C GLU A 68 14.40 5.74 2.02
N TRP A 69 13.63 6.75 2.40
CA TRP A 69 13.83 8.15 1.96
C TRP A 69 15.05 8.81 2.59
N ASN A 70 15.69 9.74 1.87
CA ASN A 70 16.83 10.48 2.44
C ASN A 70 16.37 11.48 3.52
N PHE A 71 15.32 12.25 3.25
CA PHE A 71 14.95 13.43 4.04
C PHE A 71 13.62 13.29 4.78
N LEU A 72 12.60 12.65 4.19
CA LEU A 72 11.34 12.36 4.88
C LEU A 72 11.49 11.08 5.73
N ARG A 73 12.05 11.22 6.92
CA ARG A 73 12.32 10.11 7.84
C ARG A 73 11.19 9.96 8.87
N TRP A 74 10.73 8.74 9.12
CA TRP A 74 9.79 8.43 10.21
C TRP A 74 10.40 7.46 11.22
N ARG A 75 9.97 7.59 12.48
CA ARG A 75 10.46 6.80 13.62
C ARG A 75 9.45 5.70 13.98
N PRO A 76 9.90 4.61 14.62
CA PRO A 76 8.98 3.67 15.24
C PRO A 76 8.09 4.35 16.29
N LEU A 77 6.90 3.79 16.51
CA LEU A 77 5.99 4.20 17.58
C LEU A 77 6.47 3.71 18.96
N THR A 78 7.34 2.70 18.98
CA THR A 78 7.94 2.10 20.16
C THR A 78 9.43 2.44 20.29
N ASN A 79 10.05 2.07 21.42
CA ASN A 79 11.47 2.32 21.70
C ASN A 79 12.37 1.11 21.38
N GLY A 80 12.00 0.28 20.40
CA GLY A 80 12.80 -0.89 20.01
C GLY A 80 14.13 -0.49 19.40
N ALA A 81 15.25 -0.81 20.07
CA ALA A 81 16.58 -0.42 19.61
C ALA A 81 16.97 -1.12 18.30
N SER A 82 16.42 -2.30 18.02
CA SER A 82 16.72 -3.04 16.79
C SER A 82 16.02 -2.46 15.55
N LEU A 83 15.04 -1.57 15.74
CA LEU A 83 14.20 -0.98 14.69
C LEU A 83 14.85 0.22 14.00
N VAL A 84 15.87 0.82 14.60
CA VAL A 84 16.39 2.13 14.21
C VAL A 84 17.83 2.09 13.74
N GLY A 85 18.17 2.95 12.77
CA GLY A 85 19.55 3.27 12.43
C GLY A 85 20.13 4.39 13.30
N ASP A 86 21.32 4.87 12.93
CA ASP A 86 22.07 5.90 13.68
C ASP A 86 21.32 7.24 13.83
N ASP A 87 20.41 7.55 12.92
CA ASP A 87 19.56 8.75 12.98
C ASP A 87 18.31 8.58 13.88
N GLY A 88 18.16 7.41 14.50
CA GLY A 88 17.04 7.04 15.36
C GLY A 88 15.71 6.85 14.62
N THR A 89 15.74 6.78 13.28
CA THR A 89 14.58 6.48 12.43
C THR A 89 14.68 5.04 11.93
N PHE A 90 13.61 4.51 11.30
CA PHE A 90 13.63 3.13 10.81
C PHE A 90 14.81 2.83 9.89
N LEU A 91 15.21 1.56 9.83
CA LEU A 91 16.30 1.13 8.95
C LEU A 91 15.97 1.41 7.46
N ARG A 92 17.02 1.66 6.67
CA ARG A 92 16.89 2.18 5.30
C ARG A 92 16.51 1.15 4.25
N THR A 93 16.82 -0.12 4.50
CA THR A 93 16.64 -1.20 3.54
C THR A 93 16.04 -2.40 4.23
N VAL A 94 15.34 -3.23 3.46
CA VAL A 94 14.80 -4.52 3.90
C VAL A 94 15.93 -5.41 4.43
N ASP A 95 17.07 -5.48 3.73
CA ASP A 95 18.23 -6.28 4.16
C ASP A 95 18.77 -5.85 5.53
N ALA A 96 18.88 -4.54 5.77
CA ALA A 96 19.35 -4.02 7.05
C ALA A 96 18.34 -4.32 8.17
N ALA A 97 17.05 -4.21 7.85
CA ALA A 97 15.96 -4.55 8.76
C ALA A 97 15.98 -6.03 9.14
N GLN A 98 16.04 -6.94 8.16
CA GLN A 98 16.12 -8.39 8.40
C GLN A 98 17.37 -8.79 9.19
N ALA A 99 18.49 -8.10 9.00
CA ALA A 99 19.73 -8.39 9.71
C ALA A 99 19.75 -7.89 11.17
N SER A 100 18.89 -6.93 11.53
CA SER A 100 18.95 -6.22 12.81
C SER A 100 17.72 -6.46 13.68
N ILE A 101 16.52 -6.40 13.09
CA ILE A 101 15.26 -6.35 13.81
C ILE A 101 15.00 -7.68 14.52
N THR A 102 14.67 -7.60 15.81
CA THR A 102 14.25 -8.76 16.61
C THR A 102 12.75 -9.03 16.46
N HIS A 103 12.33 -10.29 16.62
CA HIS A 103 10.90 -10.67 16.63
C HIS A 103 10.11 -9.86 17.67
N ASP A 104 10.62 -9.76 18.90
CA ASP A 104 9.95 -9.03 19.98
C ASP A 104 9.77 -7.53 19.67
N ASP A 105 10.78 -6.87 19.10
CA ASP A 105 10.66 -5.47 18.68
C ASP A 105 9.64 -5.32 17.54
N SER A 106 9.64 -6.27 16.59
CA SER A 106 8.69 -6.31 15.47
C SER A 106 7.25 -6.40 15.97
N VAL A 107 6.94 -7.41 16.78
CA VAL A 107 5.58 -7.63 17.29
C VAL A 107 5.08 -6.42 18.06
N ARG A 108 5.91 -5.83 18.93
CA ARG A 108 5.52 -4.63 19.70
C ARG A 108 5.25 -3.43 18.79
N GLU A 109 6.12 -3.16 17.82
CA GLU A 109 5.97 -2.04 16.90
C GLU A 109 4.76 -2.20 15.99
N LEU A 110 4.61 -3.36 15.36
CA LEU A 110 3.50 -3.67 14.48
C LEU A 110 2.16 -3.65 15.23
N SER A 111 2.12 -4.17 16.46
CA SER A 111 0.94 -4.05 17.33
C SER A 111 0.62 -2.59 17.68
N ALA A 112 1.64 -1.76 17.92
CA ALA A 112 1.45 -0.34 18.19
C ALA A 112 0.91 0.42 16.96
N GLN A 113 1.31 0.03 15.74
CA GLN A 113 0.76 0.58 14.50
C GLN A 113 -0.72 0.22 14.33
N VAL A 114 -1.10 -1.04 14.56
CA VAL A 114 -2.51 -1.48 14.58
C VAL A 114 -3.31 -0.72 15.65
N ALA A 115 -2.76 -0.56 16.86
CA ALA A 115 -3.43 0.17 17.94
C ALA A 115 -3.62 1.66 17.61
N LYS A 116 -2.62 2.32 17.03
CA LYS A 116 -2.71 3.71 16.58
C LYS A 116 -3.76 3.87 15.47
N PHE A 117 -3.83 2.91 14.56
CA PHE A 117 -4.85 2.86 13.52
C PHE A 117 -6.27 2.76 14.12
N ALA A 118 -6.48 1.84 15.05
CA ALA A 118 -7.76 1.69 15.74
C ALA A 118 -8.14 2.90 16.61
N ALA A 119 -7.16 3.58 17.22
CA ALA A 119 -7.38 4.78 18.04
C ALA A 119 -7.94 5.97 17.24
N GLU A 120 -7.71 6.00 15.92
CA GLU A 120 -8.33 6.96 14.99
C GLU A 120 -9.77 6.55 14.58
N GLY A 121 -10.32 5.48 15.15
CA GLY A 121 -11.67 5.00 14.82
C GLY A 121 -11.79 4.39 13.43
N LEU A 122 -10.66 3.98 12.83
CA LEU A 122 -10.63 3.33 11.53
C LEU A 122 -10.93 1.83 11.65
N SER A 123 -11.62 1.28 10.66
CA SER A 123 -11.87 -0.17 10.56
C SER A 123 -10.79 -0.82 9.70
N ILE A 124 -10.16 -1.88 10.23
CA ILE A 124 -9.13 -2.64 9.50
C ILE A 124 -9.83 -3.76 8.72
N ASP A 125 -9.58 -3.84 7.41
CA ASP A 125 -10.05 -4.93 6.56
C ASP A 125 -8.97 -6.01 6.34
N TYR A 126 -7.70 -5.62 6.28
CA TYR A 126 -6.55 -6.50 6.06
C TYR A 126 -5.24 -5.89 6.59
N LEU A 127 -4.18 -6.68 6.60
CA LEU A 127 -2.80 -6.23 6.85
C LEU A 127 -1.92 -6.63 5.66
N ASP A 128 -0.93 -5.79 5.38
CA ASP A 128 0.14 -6.04 4.40
C ASP A 128 1.43 -5.32 4.87
N VAL A 129 2.45 -5.19 4.02
CA VAL A 129 3.79 -4.73 4.47
C VAL A 129 4.45 -3.76 3.50
N HIS A 130 5.08 -2.71 4.05
CA HIS A 130 5.89 -1.74 3.31
C HIS A 130 7.20 -2.35 2.81
N MET A 131 7.53 -2.13 1.53
CA MET A 131 8.73 -2.64 0.83
C MET A 131 8.95 -4.17 0.86
N GLY A 132 8.04 -4.95 1.44
CA GLY A 132 8.20 -6.39 1.67
C GLY A 132 8.65 -6.74 3.10
N GLN A 133 8.65 -8.05 3.40
CA GLN A 133 8.89 -8.57 4.75
C GLN A 133 10.27 -8.17 5.28
N SER A 134 10.29 -7.18 6.17
CA SER A 134 11.50 -6.57 6.76
C SER A 134 11.91 -7.18 8.11
N ALA A 135 11.20 -8.23 8.54
CA ALA A 135 11.39 -8.96 9.77
C ALA A 135 10.98 -10.43 9.57
N GLU A 136 11.10 -11.28 10.59
CA GLU A 136 10.61 -12.66 10.54
C GLU A 136 9.11 -12.70 10.20
N GLU A 137 8.74 -13.59 9.28
CA GLU A 137 7.35 -13.78 8.81
C GLU A 137 6.36 -14.00 9.96
N SER A 138 6.79 -14.73 10.99
CA SER A 138 6.01 -15.00 12.20
C SER A 138 5.55 -13.76 12.93
N ALA A 139 6.28 -12.64 12.86
CA ALA A 139 5.87 -11.40 13.53
C ALA A 139 4.64 -10.76 12.84
N TYR A 140 4.58 -10.81 11.51
CA TYR A 140 3.43 -10.32 10.74
C TYR A 140 2.21 -11.20 10.99
N ASP A 141 2.40 -12.53 10.95
CA ASP A 141 1.33 -13.50 11.23
C ASP A 141 0.78 -13.35 12.65
N GLU A 142 1.65 -13.21 13.66
CA GLU A 142 1.23 -13.04 15.05
C GLU A 142 0.33 -11.81 15.23
N VAL A 143 0.74 -10.67 14.67
CA VAL A 143 -0.01 -9.41 14.78
C VAL A 143 -1.30 -9.45 13.97
N SER A 144 -1.26 -10.03 12.77
CA SER A 144 -2.46 -10.17 11.93
C SER A 144 -3.51 -11.09 12.60
N ASN A 145 -3.07 -12.21 13.17
CA ASN A 145 -3.93 -13.10 13.94
C ASN A 145 -4.51 -12.42 15.17
N ALA A 146 -3.71 -11.65 15.91
CA ALA A 146 -4.18 -10.87 17.06
C ALA A 146 -5.20 -9.80 16.68
N ALA A 147 -5.05 -9.18 15.50
CA ALA A 147 -6.02 -8.24 14.94
C ALA A 147 -7.29 -8.92 14.40
N GLY A 148 -7.29 -10.24 14.22
CA GLY A 148 -8.38 -11.00 13.63
C GLY A 148 -8.61 -10.65 12.14
N LYS A 149 -7.52 -10.34 11.42
CA LYS A 149 -7.55 -9.88 10.03
C LYS A 149 -6.51 -10.65 9.20
N PRO A 150 -6.71 -10.80 7.88
CA PRO A 150 -5.77 -11.52 7.03
C PRO A 150 -4.52 -10.68 6.73
N PHE A 151 -3.36 -11.33 6.73
CA PHE A 151 -2.13 -10.79 6.15
C PHE A 151 -2.05 -11.25 4.69
N ILE A 152 -2.23 -10.33 3.74
CA ILE A 152 -2.55 -10.70 2.34
C ILE A 152 -1.38 -11.34 1.58
N TYR A 153 -0.16 -11.12 2.04
CA TYR A 153 1.06 -11.71 1.48
C TYR A 153 1.52 -12.97 2.22
N GLY A 154 0.74 -13.44 3.20
CA GLY A 154 1.01 -14.69 3.90
C GLY A 154 0.92 -15.90 2.96
N PRO A 155 1.49 -17.05 3.34
CA PRO A 155 1.68 -18.20 2.47
C PRO A 155 0.36 -18.89 2.12
N VAL A 156 -0.69 -18.67 2.92
CA VAL A 156 -2.05 -19.17 2.68
C VAL A 156 -2.91 -18.13 1.96
N GLU A 157 -2.97 -16.90 2.48
CA GLU A 157 -3.85 -15.85 1.94
C GLU A 157 -3.47 -15.44 0.51
N SER A 158 -2.18 -15.33 0.21
CA SER A 158 -1.70 -14.98 -1.14
C SER A 158 -2.16 -15.97 -2.23
N GLN A 159 -2.40 -17.23 -1.88
CA GLN A 159 -2.84 -18.27 -2.82
C GLN A 159 -4.31 -18.14 -3.21
N ARG A 160 -5.09 -17.30 -2.52
CA ARG A 160 -6.50 -17.05 -2.86
C ARG A 160 -6.64 -16.14 -4.07
N PHE A 161 -5.61 -15.37 -4.41
CA PHE A 161 -5.60 -14.50 -5.57
C PHE A 161 -5.21 -15.28 -6.83
N ALA A 162 -5.94 -15.05 -7.92
CA ALA A 162 -5.56 -15.52 -9.25
C ALA A 162 -4.32 -14.78 -9.78
N SER A 163 -4.11 -13.52 -9.37
CA SER A 163 -2.84 -12.82 -9.55
C SER A 163 -2.66 -11.69 -8.54
N ILE A 164 -1.41 -11.40 -8.19
CA ILE A 164 -0.99 -10.18 -7.50
C ILE A 164 0.04 -9.51 -8.40
N VAL A 165 -0.18 -8.25 -8.79
CA VAL A 165 0.71 -7.53 -9.70
C VAL A 165 0.89 -6.08 -9.24
N THR A 166 2.12 -5.58 -9.33
CA THR A 166 2.44 -4.17 -9.05
C THR A 166 2.52 -3.38 -10.36
N LEU A 167 1.73 -2.31 -10.45
CA LEU A 167 1.71 -1.40 -11.61
C LEU A 167 2.97 -0.53 -11.68
N SER A 168 3.50 -0.14 -10.53
CA SER A 168 4.63 0.79 -10.40
C SER A 168 5.95 0.22 -10.94
N ASP A 169 6.04 -1.10 -11.07
CA ASP A 169 7.15 -1.81 -11.74
C ASP A 169 7.19 -1.58 -13.26
N ARG A 170 6.22 -0.86 -13.83
CA ARG A 170 6.14 -0.56 -15.26
C ARG A 170 6.66 0.84 -15.55
N GLU A 171 7.39 0.97 -16.66
CA GLU A 171 7.87 2.26 -17.18
C GLU A 171 6.70 3.13 -17.64
N ALA A 172 6.79 4.44 -17.39
CA ALA A 172 5.69 5.39 -17.63
C ALA A 172 5.17 5.37 -19.08
N ASP A 173 6.07 5.44 -20.06
CA ASP A 173 5.75 5.52 -21.49
C ASP A 173 4.96 4.31 -22.04
N GLY A 174 5.01 3.15 -21.37
CA GLY A 174 4.31 1.93 -21.76
C GLY A 174 3.18 1.52 -20.81
N LYS A 175 2.99 2.24 -19.70
CA LYS A 175 2.16 1.80 -18.58
C LYS A 175 0.68 1.66 -18.96
N LYS A 176 0.14 2.60 -19.75
CA LYS A 176 -1.26 2.56 -20.23
C LYS A 176 -1.52 1.36 -21.13
N ALA A 177 -0.66 1.14 -22.13
CA ALA A 177 -0.80 0.00 -23.04
C ALA A 177 -0.73 -1.31 -22.27
N TRP A 178 0.23 -1.43 -21.34
CA TRP A 178 0.34 -2.60 -20.47
C TRP A 178 -0.92 -2.82 -19.62
N MET A 179 -1.49 -1.76 -19.04
CA MET A 179 -2.68 -1.85 -18.20
C MET A 179 -3.92 -2.32 -19.00
N LEU A 180 -4.10 -1.80 -20.22
CA LEU A 180 -5.17 -2.25 -21.11
C LEU A 180 -5.02 -3.73 -21.48
N ASP A 181 -3.80 -4.16 -21.82
CA ASP A 181 -3.51 -5.57 -22.12
C ASP A 181 -3.72 -6.45 -20.89
N HIS A 182 -3.34 -5.98 -19.70
CA HIS A 182 -3.54 -6.68 -18.44
C HIS A 182 -5.03 -6.89 -18.15
N ILE A 183 -5.85 -5.84 -18.25
CA ILE A 183 -7.32 -5.91 -18.10
C ILE A 183 -7.94 -6.90 -19.11
N ALA A 184 -7.49 -6.83 -20.37
CA ALA A 184 -7.95 -7.72 -21.43
C ALA A 184 -7.52 -9.19 -21.22
N GLY A 185 -6.43 -9.41 -20.48
CA GLY A 185 -5.88 -10.72 -20.15
C GLY A 185 -6.41 -11.37 -18.86
N LEU A 186 -7.12 -10.63 -18.00
CA LEU A 186 -7.64 -11.19 -16.74
C LEU A 186 -8.56 -12.40 -16.99
N THR A 187 -8.45 -13.38 -16.10
CA THR A 187 -9.23 -14.64 -16.10
C THR A 187 -10.21 -14.65 -14.94
N PRO A 188 -11.17 -15.58 -14.87
CA PRO A 188 -11.97 -15.79 -13.66
C PRO A 188 -11.10 -15.92 -12.40
N GLY A 189 -11.48 -15.22 -11.32
CA GLY A 189 -10.75 -15.18 -10.05
C GLY A 189 -10.73 -13.79 -9.42
N VAL A 190 -10.05 -13.69 -8.27
CA VAL A 190 -9.79 -12.42 -7.58
C VAL A 190 -8.36 -11.99 -7.91
N HIS A 191 -8.21 -10.78 -8.44
CA HIS A 191 -6.93 -10.20 -8.81
C HIS A 191 -6.63 -8.99 -7.92
N LEU A 192 -5.38 -8.84 -7.50
CA LEU A 192 -4.89 -7.67 -6.78
C LEU A 192 -3.91 -6.90 -7.67
N LEU A 193 -4.24 -5.65 -7.95
CA LEU A 193 -3.35 -4.68 -8.58
C LEU A 193 -2.88 -3.67 -7.53
N VAL A 194 -1.59 -3.66 -7.26
CA VAL A 194 -0.94 -2.73 -6.33
C VAL A 194 -0.43 -1.51 -7.10
N THR A 195 -0.69 -0.32 -6.56
CA THR A 195 -0.32 0.97 -7.15
C THR A 195 0.20 1.92 -6.08
N HIS A 196 0.97 2.93 -6.46
CA HIS A 196 1.57 3.90 -5.54
C HIS A 196 1.16 5.32 -5.92
N CYS A 197 -0.12 5.64 -5.81
CA CYS A 197 -0.68 6.89 -6.33
C CYS A 197 -0.25 8.13 -5.51
N ALA A 198 -0.02 9.25 -6.19
CA ALA A 198 0.17 10.55 -5.55
C ALA A 198 -0.28 11.71 -6.44
N ALA A 199 -0.76 12.78 -5.82
CA ALA A 199 -0.98 14.05 -6.49
C ALA A 199 0.37 14.74 -6.80
N ALA A 200 0.46 15.41 -7.94
CA ALA A 200 1.63 16.20 -8.31
C ALA A 200 1.86 17.33 -7.28
N HIS A 201 2.93 17.21 -6.50
CA HIS A 201 3.24 18.16 -5.44
C HIS A 201 4.76 18.24 -5.21
N PRO A 202 5.33 19.44 -4.97
CA PRO A 202 6.78 19.60 -4.76
C PRO A 202 7.38 18.79 -3.61
N GLU A 203 6.56 18.34 -2.67
CA GLU A 203 7.05 17.54 -1.54
C GLU A 203 7.57 16.17 -1.96
N LEU A 204 7.04 15.60 -3.04
CA LEU A 204 7.49 14.30 -3.55
C LEU A 204 8.98 14.36 -3.87
N ALA A 205 9.40 15.32 -4.69
CA ALA A 205 10.80 15.58 -4.99
C ALA A 205 11.65 15.87 -3.73
N ALA A 206 11.05 16.51 -2.71
CA ALA A 206 11.77 16.91 -1.50
C ALA A 206 12.03 15.76 -0.52
N MET A 207 11.42 14.59 -0.71
CA MET A 207 11.62 13.42 0.17
C MET A 207 13.01 12.80 0.02
N THR A 208 13.65 12.97 -1.14
CA THR A 208 14.89 12.29 -1.48
C THR A 208 15.80 13.10 -2.40
N SER A 209 17.07 12.71 -2.48
CA SER A 209 18.04 13.41 -3.31
C SER A 209 17.87 13.00 -4.78
N PRO A 210 17.97 13.95 -5.73
CA PRO A 210 18.05 13.64 -7.16
C PRO A 210 19.16 12.62 -7.47
N GLY A 211 18.89 11.69 -8.39
CA GLY A 211 19.84 10.66 -8.82
C GLY A 211 19.98 9.46 -7.88
N THR A 212 19.21 9.40 -6.79
CA THR A 212 19.09 8.20 -5.95
C THR A 212 18.09 7.20 -6.54
N TYR A 213 18.17 5.94 -6.15
CA TYR A 213 17.20 4.92 -6.63
C TYR A 213 15.77 5.26 -6.21
N THR A 214 15.57 5.87 -5.04
CA THR A 214 14.25 6.29 -4.54
C THR A 214 13.71 7.53 -5.25
N TYR A 215 14.54 8.27 -6.01
CA TYR A 215 14.07 9.48 -6.70
C TYR A 215 12.99 9.19 -7.73
N ARG A 216 13.11 8.09 -8.51
CA ARG A 216 12.05 7.66 -9.44
C ARG A 216 10.76 7.25 -8.70
N TRP A 217 10.90 6.63 -7.53
CA TRP A 217 9.79 6.26 -6.65
C TRP A 217 9.11 7.46 -5.99
N ALA A 218 9.81 8.59 -5.85
CA ALA A 218 9.25 9.79 -5.27
C ALA A 218 8.21 10.42 -6.21
N GLU A 219 8.57 10.56 -7.49
CA GLU A 219 7.77 11.30 -8.48
C GLU A 219 7.28 10.40 -9.61
N GLU A 220 8.19 9.94 -10.47
CA GLU A 220 7.85 9.30 -11.75
C GLU A 220 6.86 8.14 -11.61
N TYR A 221 7.12 7.19 -10.72
CA TYR A 221 6.25 6.04 -10.53
C TYR A 221 4.89 6.41 -9.94
N ARG A 222 4.85 7.36 -9.01
CA ARG A 222 3.60 7.75 -8.35
C ARG A 222 2.69 8.55 -9.25
N LEU A 223 3.26 9.48 -10.01
CA LEU A 223 2.52 10.32 -10.94
C LEU A 223 2.01 9.49 -12.12
N SER A 224 2.84 8.58 -12.66
CA SER A 224 2.38 7.69 -13.72
C SER A 224 1.34 6.67 -13.23
N ASP A 225 1.42 6.17 -11.99
CA ASP A 225 0.34 5.35 -11.42
C ASP A 225 -0.95 6.15 -11.26
N GLN A 226 -0.86 7.38 -10.71
CA GLN A 226 -2.00 8.28 -10.55
C GLN A 226 -2.72 8.54 -11.89
N GLU A 227 -1.96 8.80 -12.95
CA GLU A 227 -2.49 9.00 -14.31
C GLU A 227 -3.28 7.77 -14.77
N ILE A 228 -2.75 6.55 -14.59
CA ILE A 228 -3.41 5.32 -15.04
C ILE A 228 -4.67 5.02 -14.25
N VAL A 229 -4.63 5.13 -12.91
CA VAL A 229 -5.81 4.77 -12.09
C VAL A 229 -6.94 5.80 -12.19
N THR A 230 -6.66 6.99 -12.71
CA THR A 230 -7.67 8.03 -12.98
C THR A 230 -8.04 8.15 -14.46
N ASP A 231 -7.42 7.35 -15.34
CA ASP A 231 -7.68 7.40 -16.78
C ASP A 231 -9.08 6.82 -17.12
N PRO A 232 -9.96 7.59 -17.78
CA PRO A 232 -11.30 7.13 -18.14
C PRO A 232 -11.31 5.96 -19.13
N GLU A 233 -10.28 5.78 -19.97
CA GLU A 233 -10.17 4.63 -20.87
C GLU A 233 -9.91 3.34 -20.10
N ILE A 234 -9.14 3.41 -19.01
CA ILE A 234 -8.89 2.25 -18.15
C ILE A 234 -10.18 1.83 -17.43
N ARG A 235 -10.92 2.80 -16.86
CA ARG A 235 -12.24 2.53 -16.28
C ARG A 235 -13.17 1.90 -17.31
N LYS A 236 -13.26 2.48 -18.51
CA LYS A 236 -14.10 1.96 -19.59
C LYS A 236 -13.73 0.52 -19.97
N ALA A 237 -12.44 0.19 -20.04
CA ALA A 237 -11.99 -1.17 -20.35
C ALA A 237 -12.41 -2.20 -19.28
N ILE A 238 -12.39 -1.81 -18.00
CA ILE A 238 -12.87 -2.64 -16.88
C ILE A 238 -14.38 -2.88 -17.01
N GLU A 239 -15.15 -1.81 -17.28
CA GLU A 239 -16.61 -1.87 -17.45
C GLU A 239 -17.03 -2.71 -18.67
N GLU A 240 -16.38 -2.52 -19.83
CA GLU A 240 -16.66 -3.28 -21.06
C GLU A 240 -16.36 -4.78 -20.91
N ARG A 241 -15.40 -5.14 -20.07
CA ARG A 241 -15.08 -6.53 -19.71
C ARG A 241 -16.00 -7.10 -18.63
N GLY A 242 -16.82 -6.26 -17.99
CA GLY A 242 -17.66 -6.61 -16.85
C GLY A 242 -16.85 -7.15 -15.68
N ILE A 243 -15.68 -6.55 -15.42
CA ILE A 243 -14.86 -6.87 -14.25
C ILE A 243 -15.46 -6.15 -13.04
N GLU A 244 -15.68 -6.88 -11.96
CA GLU A 244 -16.20 -6.31 -10.72
C GLU A 244 -15.06 -5.70 -9.91
N LEU A 245 -15.15 -4.39 -9.63
CA LEU A 245 -14.25 -3.72 -8.70
C LEU A 245 -14.68 -4.02 -7.27
N VAL A 246 -13.79 -4.65 -6.51
CA VAL A 246 -14.03 -5.09 -5.12
C VAL A 246 -12.89 -4.67 -4.21
N SER A 247 -13.09 -4.78 -2.90
CA SER A 247 -12.05 -4.59 -1.88
C SER A 247 -11.81 -5.89 -1.13
N MET A 248 -10.77 -5.96 -0.29
CA MET A 248 -10.55 -7.13 0.57
C MET A 248 -11.75 -7.47 1.46
N ARG A 249 -12.59 -6.49 1.79
CA ARG A 249 -13.80 -6.68 2.61
C ARG A 249 -14.81 -7.63 1.96
N ASN A 250 -14.92 -7.64 0.64
CA ASN A 250 -15.95 -8.37 -0.11
C ASN A 250 -15.42 -9.22 -1.28
N ALA A 251 -14.12 -9.20 -1.54
CA ALA A 251 -13.54 -9.94 -2.66
C ALA A 251 -13.67 -11.46 -2.56
N PHE A 252 -13.85 -12.00 -1.35
CA PHE A 252 -13.93 -13.44 -1.11
C PHE A 252 -15.19 -13.88 -0.37
N THR A 253 -16.20 -13.01 -0.30
CA THR A 253 -17.53 -13.38 0.16
C THR A 253 -18.35 -13.88 -1.03
N ASP A 254 -19.21 -14.87 -0.78
CA ASP A 254 -20.21 -15.38 -1.74
C ASP A 254 -21.44 -14.47 -1.81
#